data_AF-A0A355WBQ1-F1
#
_entry.id   AF-A0A355WBQ1-F1
#
_cell.length_a   1.000
_cell.length_b   1.000
_cell.length_c   1.000
_cell.angle_alpha   90.00
_cell.angle_beta   90.00
_cell.angle_gamma   90.00
#
_symmetry.space_group_name_H-M   'P 1'
#
loop_
_entity.id
_entity.type
_entity.pdbx_description
1 polymer ?
#
loop_
_entity_poly.entity_id
_entity_poly.type
_entity_poly.pdbx_seq_one_letter_code
_entity_poly.pdbx_strand_id
1 'polypeptide(L)'
;MYTNIIVLIFSLQFVIFMSGCSKEDIKMNIAENEYLLDIVAPSGEKIANNITELKKETAFIIAETFEIDKTFEITNLNYLPCKKGYIAIIEYLTEDGMKGTYAISKDAEVNYSTDNVILKSSSRLRSSSENGGGGQTKFVCKPHGNCSTCTLQGSYNPNTGENTITCSCNECKMEITVS
;
A
#
# COMPACT_ATOMS: atom_id res chain seq x y z
N MET A 1 46.46 15.47 -48.59
CA MET A 1 46.59 14.24 -47.79
C MET A 1 46.15 14.53 -46.35
N TYR A 2 44.84 14.68 -46.12
CA TYR A 2 44.21 14.63 -44.78
C TYR A 2 42.73 14.23 -44.96
N THR A 3 42.52 13.11 -45.65
CA THR A 3 41.20 12.50 -45.89
C THR A 3 40.95 11.37 -44.89
N ASN A 4 41.37 11.54 -43.63
CA ASN A 4 41.32 10.47 -42.61
C ASN A 4 41.26 10.95 -41.14
N ILE A 5 40.69 12.13 -40.86
CA ILE A 5 40.51 12.61 -39.45
C ILE A 5 39.08 13.14 -39.22
N ILE A 6 38.07 12.51 -39.85
CA ILE A 6 36.65 12.84 -39.59
C ILE A 6 35.84 11.59 -39.15
N VAL A 7 36.45 10.40 -39.13
CA VAL A 7 35.75 9.13 -38.84
C VAL A 7 35.91 8.65 -37.38
N LEU A 8 36.61 9.41 -36.53
CA LEU A 8 36.90 9.02 -35.13
C LEU A 8 36.15 9.88 -34.09
N ILE A 9 35.01 10.46 -34.46
CA ILE A 9 34.11 11.20 -33.55
C ILE A 9 32.71 10.54 -33.50
N PHE A 10 32.56 9.34 -34.06
CA PHE A 10 31.25 8.67 -34.22
C PHE A 10 31.04 7.42 -33.33
N SER A 11 31.83 7.21 -32.27
CA SER A 11 31.73 5.98 -31.46
C SER A 11 31.68 6.15 -29.95
N LEU A 12 31.49 7.37 -29.42
CA LEU A 12 31.53 7.61 -27.97
C LEU A 12 30.33 8.42 -27.43
N GLN A 13 29.12 8.13 -27.90
CA GLN A 13 27.88 8.66 -27.30
C GLN A 13 26.78 7.59 -27.14
N PHE A 14 27.16 6.41 -26.64
CA PHE A 14 26.18 5.43 -26.19
C PHE A 14 26.58 4.83 -24.82
N VAL A 15 26.83 5.70 -23.84
CA VAL A 15 26.76 5.28 -22.43
C VAL A 15 25.33 5.51 -21.97
N ILE A 16 24.57 4.46 -22.20
CA ILE A 16 23.26 4.17 -21.65
C ILE A 16 23.33 4.37 -20.13
N PHE A 17 22.82 5.48 -19.60
CA PHE A 17 22.40 5.55 -18.19
C PHE A 17 21.07 4.80 -18.06
N MET A 18 21.13 3.47 -18.17
CA MET A 18 20.13 2.61 -17.56
C MET A 18 20.52 2.51 -16.08
N SER A 19 20.20 3.55 -15.31
CA SER A 19 19.89 3.33 -13.90
C SER A 19 18.59 2.53 -13.84
N GLY A 20 18.70 1.24 -14.20
CA GLY A 20 17.72 0.26 -13.83
C GLY A 20 17.67 0.29 -12.32
N CYS A 21 16.54 0.73 -11.78
CA CYS A 21 16.25 0.58 -10.37
C CYS A 21 16.29 -0.92 -10.10
N SER A 22 17.43 -1.42 -9.64
CA SER A 22 17.54 -2.74 -9.06
C SER A 22 16.46 -2.78 -8.00
N LYS A 23 15.45 -3.63 -8.19
CA LYS A 23 14.60 -4.04 -7.08
C LYS A 23 15.54 -4.87 -6.19
N GLU A 24 16.32 -4.17 -5.37
CA GLU A 24 16.97 -4.79 -4.24
C GLU A 24 15.85 -5.48 -3.47
N ASP A 25 15.97 -6.79 -3.34
CA ASP A 25 15.08 -7.56 -2.48
C ASP A 25 15.21 -6.93 -1.09
N ILE A 26 14.20 -6.13 -0.71
CA ILE A 26 14.10 -5.53 0.62
C ILE A 26 14.25 -6.71 1.57
N LYS A 27 15.38 -6.77 2.29
CA LYS A 27 15.62 -7.77 3.34
C LYS A 27 14.64 -7.47 4.47
N MET A 28 13.42 -7.96 4.34
CA MET A 28 12.38 -7.80 5.34
C MET A 28 12.69 -8.75 6.48
N ASN A 29 13.09 -8.18 7.62
CA ASN A 29 13.12 -8.92 8.88
C ASN A 29 11.67 -9.06 9.37
N ILE A 30 11.18 -10.28 9.51
CA ILE A 30 9.83 -10.56 10.01
C ILE A 30 9.96 -10.98 11.47
N ALA A 31 9.37 -10.20 12.36
CA ALA A 31 9.36 -10.50 13.78
C ALA A 31 8.46 -11.72 14.06
N GLU A 32 8.81 -12.51 15.07
CA GLU A 32 8.12 -13.78 15.36
C GLU A 32 6.61 -13.60 15.63
N ASN A 33 6.24 -12.49 16.26
CA ASN A 33 4.86 -12.10 16.53
C ASN A 33 4.05 -11.82 15.25
N GLU A 34 4.68 -11.38 14.16
CA GLU A 34 3.98 -11.12 12.90
C GLU A 34 3.46 -12.40 12.24
N TYR A 35 4.10 -13.56 12.51
CA TYR A 35 3.60 -14.85 12.04
C TYR A 35 2.34 -15.32 12.77
N LEU A 36 2.01 -14.72 13.91
CA LEU A 36 0.79 -15.01 14.67
C LEU A 36 -0.41 -14.17 14.21
N LEU A 37 -0.19 -13.20 13.31
CA LEU A 37 -1.25 -12.38 12.76
C LEU A 37 -2.16 -13.22 11.86
N ASP A 38 -3.47 -13.09 12.06
CA ASP A 38 -4.45 -13.76 11.22
C ASP A 38 -4.61 -13.01 9.91
N ILE A 39 -3.93 -13.49 8.86
CA ILE A 39 -4.04 -12.95 7.50
C ILE A 39 -5.24 -13.52 6.74
N VAL A 40 -6.00 -14.42 7.36
CA VAL A 40 -7.24 -14.99 6.81
C VAL A 40 -8.40 -14.23 7.42
N ALA A 41 -9.17 -13.54 6.59
CA ALA A 41 -10.36 -12.85 7.05
C ALA A 41 -11.41 -13.84 7.58
N PRO A 42 -12.36 -13.38 8.42
CA PRO A 42 -13.49 -14.21 8.87
C PRO A 42 -14.34 -14.83 7.74
N SER A 43 -14.28 -14.27 6.54
CA SER A 43 -14.90 -14.83 5.33
C SER A 43 -14.15 -16.04 4.74
N GLY A 44 -12.96 -16.36 5.24
CA GLY A 44 -12.05 -17.40 4.74
C GLY A 44 -11.12 -16.92 3.63
N GLU A 45 -11.26 -15.67 3.15
CA GLU A 45 -10.38 -15.09 2.14
C GLU A 45 -9.07 -14.58 2.76
N LYS A 46 -7.97 -14.76 2.05
CA LYS A 46 -6.67 -14.21 2.46
C LYS A 46 -6.53 -12.74 2.05
N ILE A 47 -5.97 -11.92 2.94
CA ILE A 47 -5.63 -10.53 2.62
C ILE A 47 -4.29 -10.39 1.88
N ALA A 48 -3.43 -11.41 2.00
CA ALA A 48 -2.17 -11.60 1.29
C ALA A 48 -1.81 -13.09 1.27
N ASN A 49 -0.95 -13.57 0.37
CA ASN A 49 -0.66 -15.02 0.31
C ASN A 49 0.09 -15.51 1.56
N ASN A 50 0.89 -14.63 2.17
CA ASN A 50 1.66 -14.84 3.40
C ASN A 50 2.04 -13.50 4.05
N ILE A 51 2.55 -13.54 5.27
CA ILE A 51 2.96 -12.36 6.02
C ILE A 51 4.08 -11.56 5.33
N THR A 52 5.00 -12.24 4.61
CA THR A 52 6.07 -11.57 3.85
C THR A 52 5.51 -10.66 2.76
N GLU A 53 4.49 -11.11 2.04
CA GLU A 53 3.84 -10.31 1.00
C GLU A 53 3.07 -9.12 1.60
N LEU A 54 2.36 -9.34 2.71
CA LEU A 54 1.69 -8.27 3.43
C LEU A 54 2.70 -7.21 3.91
N LYS A 55 3.81 -7.66 4.51
CA LYS A 55 4.89 -6.78 4.96
C LYS A 55 5.50 -6.01 3.80
N LYS A 56 5.70 -6.64 2.64
CA LYS A 56 6.18 -5.94 1.43
C LYS A 56 5.23 -4.84 1.01
N GLU A 57 3.93 -5.12 1.03
CA GLU A 57 2.91 -4.12 0.71
C GLU A 57 2.91 -2.97 1.72
N THR A 58 2.99 -3.27 3.02
CA THR A 58 3.09 -2.26 4.08
C THR A 58 4.33 -1.38 3.90
N ALA A 59 5.48 -1.97 3.51
CA ALA A 59 6.70 -1.22 3.25
C ALA A 59 6.51 -0.18 2.14
N PHE A 60 5.84 -0.56 1.04
CA PHE A 60 5.52 0.39 -0.03
C PHE A 60 4.60 1.53 0.46
N ILE A 61 3.64 1.23 1.32
CA ILE A 61 2.74 2.25 1.88
C ILE A 61 3.50 3.22 2.77
N ILE A 62 4.39 2.73 3.63
CA ILE A 62 5.24 3.55 4.50
C ILE A 62 6.15 4.44 3.65
N ALA A 63 6.84 3.88 2.66
CA ALA A 63 7.69 4.63 1.75
C ALA A 63 6.91 5.71 0.98
N GLU A 64 5.71 5.41 0.50
CA GLU A 64 4.87 6.40 -0.20
C GLU A 64 4.24 7.45 0.73
N THR A 65 4.12 7.17 2.03
CA THR A 65 3.49 8.07 3.01
C THR A 65 4.51 9.00 3.65
N PHE A 66 5.70 8.50 3.95
CA PHE A 66 6.73 9.23 4.67
C PHE A 66 7.97 9.55 3.83
N GLU A 67 8.04 9.08 2.57
CA GLU A 67 9.20 9.23 1.68
C GLU A 67 10.51 8.66 2.26
N ILE A 68 10.40 7.69 3.17
CA ILE A 68 11.52 7.07 3.87
C ILE A 68 11.33 5.55 3.89
N ASP A 69 12.41 4.81 3.66
CA ASP A 69 12.49 3.39 3.95
C ASP A 69 12.85 3.19 5.43
N LYS A 70 11.90 2.71 6.22
CA LYS A 70 12.06 2.50 7.67
C LYS A 70 11.79 1.04 8.02
N THR A 71 12.54 0.52 8.98
CA THR A 71 12.17 -0.73 9.64
C THR A 71 10.85 -0.55 10.39
N PHE A 72 9.98 -1.56 10.32
CA PHE A 72 8.70 -1.56 11.00
C PHE A 72 8.23 -2.99 11.29
N GLU A 73 7.22 -3.07 12.16
CA GLU A 73 6.48 -4.28 12.46
C GLU A 73 4.99 -4.04 12.21
N ILE A 74 4.30 -5.04 11.65
CA ILE A 74 2.84 -5.07 11.65
C ILE A 74 2.41 -5.53 13.04
N THR A 75 1.74 -4.67 13.78
CA THR A 75 1.40 -4.93 15.18
C THR A 75 0.03 -5.54 15.35
N ASN A 76 -0.89 -5.31 14.40
CA ASN A 76 -2.25 -5.81 14.50
C ASN A 76 -2.96 -5.90 13.13
N LEU A 77 -3.92 -6.83 13.04
CA LEU A 77 -4.88 -6.97 11.96
C LEU A 77 -6.29 -7.04 12.54
N ASN A 78 -7.12 -6.04 12.24
CA ASN A 78 -8.50 -5.98 12.67
C ASN A 78 -9.44 -6.12 11.47
N TYR A 79 -10.55 -6.84 11.63
CA TYR A 79 -11.54 -7.03 10.57
C TYR A 79 -12.86 -6.37 10.93
N LEU A 80 -13.41 -5.58 10.00
CA LEU A 80 -14.77 -5.07 10.17
C LEU A 80 -15.81 -6.11 9.72
N PRO A 81 -16.97 -6.18 10.39
CA PRO A 81 -18.07 -7.05 9.95
C PRO A 81 -18.52 -6.73 8.52
N CYS A 82 -18.57 -7.76 7.68
CA CYS A 82 -18.97 -7.65 6.27
C CYS A 82 -19.91 -8.79 5.89
N LYS A 83 -20.93 -8.51 5.05
CA LYS A 83 -21.81 -9.56 4.51
C LYS A 83 -21.13 -10.43 3.45
N LYS A 84 -20.21 -9.84 2.68
CA LYS A 84 -19.40 -10.48 1.64
C LYS A 84 -18.00 -9.88 1.70
N GLY A 85 -17.00 -10.69 1.36
CA GLY A 85 -15.63 -10.21 1.24
C GLY A 85 -15.00 -9.91 2.60
N TYR A 86 -14.18 -8.88 2.67
CA TYR A 86 -13.57 -8.43 3.91
C TYR A 86 -13.20 -6.96 3.85
N ILE A 87 -13.04 -6.36 5.05
CA ILE A 87 -12.34 -5.10 5.26
C ILE A 87 -11.35 -5.35 6.39
N ALA A 88 -10.06 -5.32 6.07
CA ALA A 88 -8.97 -5.46 7.02
C ALA A 88 -8.38 -4.08 7.31
N ILE A 89 -8.14 -3.79 8.58
CA ILE A 89 -7.41 -2.62 9.08
C ILE A 89 -6.08 -3.15 9.60
N ILE A 90 -5.00 -2.65 9.02
CA ILE A 90 -3.64 -3.07 9.29
C ILE A 90 -2.96 -1.96 10.08
N GLU A 91 -2.43 -2.31 11.24
CA GLU A 91 -1.69 -1.39 12.12
C GLU A 91 -0.22 -1.74 12.10
N TYR A 92 0.64 -0.72 12.02
CA TYR A 92 2.08 -0.90 12.07
C TYR A 92 2.75 0.13 12.98
N LEU A 93 3.94 -0.23 13.45
CA LEU A 93 4.82 0.60 14.26
C LEU A 93 6.20 0.63 13.63
N THR A 94 6.70 1.81 13.31
CA THR A 94 8.08 2.00 12.86
C THR A 94 9.03 2.02 14.06
N GLU A 95 10.31 1.73 13.83
CA GLU A 95 11.34 1.66 14.89
C GLU A 95 11.50 2.98 15.67
N ASP A 96 11.27 4.12 15.03
CA ASP A 96 11.27 5.45 15.66
C ASP A 96 9.97 5.80 16.39
N GLY A 97 9.04 4.86 16.51
CA GLY A 97 7.82 4.97 17.32
C GLY A 97 6.62 5.56 16.60
N MET A 98 6.68 5.80 15.28
CA MET A 98 5.53 6.29 14.53
C MET A 98 4.53 5.14 14.31
N LYS A 99 3.28 5.40 14.66
CA LYS A 99 2.16 4.49 14.41
C LYS A 99 1.46 4.90 13.14
N GLY A 100 1.12 3.91 12.32
CA GLY A 100 0.31 4.14 11.14
C GLY A 100 -0.68 3.01 10.92
N THR A 101 -1.71 3.32 10.16
CA THR A 101 -2.77 2.37 9.82
C THR A 101 -3.21 2.56 8.38
N TYR A 102 -3.58 1.47 7.74
CA TYR A 102 -4.20 1.48 6.42
C TYR A 102 -5.26 0.39 6.35
N ALA A 103 -6.10 0.42 5.32
CA ALA A 103 -7.13 -0.61 5.14
C ALA A 103 -7.08 -1.22 3.74
N ILE A 104 -7.47 -2.50 3.70
CA ILE A 104 -7.69 -3.25 2.48
C ILE A 104 -9.13 -3.76 2.52
N SER A 105 -9.89 -3.56 1.44
CA SER A 105 -11.18 -4.22 1.24
C SER A 105 -11.22 -4.99 -0.06
N LYS A 106 -12.04 -6.04 -0.07
CA LYS A 106 -12.38 -6.79 -1.28
C LYS A 106 -13.83 -7.23 -1.16
N ASP A 107 -14.59 -7.07 -2.25
CA ASP A 107 -16.00 -7.50 -2.34
C ASP A 107 -16.92 -6.93 -1.22
N ALA A 108 -16.46 -5.89 -0.52
CA ALA A 108 -17.14 -5.25 0.60
C ALA A 108 -17.40 -3.77 0.29
N GLU A 109 -18.58 -3.29 0.64
CA GLU A 109 -18.97 -1.90 0.50
C GLU A 109 -18.38 -1.07 1.65
N VAL A 110 -17.73 0.05 1.29
CA VAL A 110 -17.04 0.91 2.23
C VAL A 110 -17.39 2.36 1.94
N ASN A 111 -18.03 3.01 2.90
CA ASN A 111 -18.20 4.45 2.93
C ASN A 111 -16.90 5.11 3.38
N TYR A 112 -16.63 6.32 2.90
CA TYR A 112 -15.45 7.07 3.32
C TYR A 112 -15.72 8.57 3.34
N SER A 113 -14.96 9.30 4.16
CA SER A 113 -15.02 10.77 4.16
C SER A 113 -14.52 11.31 2.83
N THR A 114 -15.29 12.20 2.20
CA THR A 114 -15.00 12.74 0.85
C THR A 114 -14.04 13.92 0.85
N ASP A 115 -13.71 14.45 2.02
CA ASP A 115 -12.83 15.61 2.11
C ASP A 115 -11.39 15.17 1.83
N ASN A 116 -10.74 15.82 0.85
CA ASN A 116 -9.34 15.55 0.44
C ASN A 116 -9.06 14.11 -0.04
N VAL A 117 -9.92 13.55 -0.90
CA VAL A 117 -9.72 12.20 -1.48
C VAL A 117 -8.97 12.25 -2.81
N ILE A 118 -7.99 11.34 -2.99
CA ILE A 118 -7.40 10.99 -4.30
C ILE A 118 -7.79 9.56 -4.66
N LEU A 119 -8.38 9.38 -5.84
CA LEU A 119 -8.59 8.07 -6.45
C LEU A 119 -7.43 7.74 -7.38
N LYS A 120 -6.69 6.67 -7.07
CA LYS A 120 -5.66 6.08 -7.92
C LYS A 120 -6.20 4.79 -8.54
N SER A 121 -6.46 4.80 -9.84
CA SER A 121 -6.70 3.55 -10.58
C SER A 121 -5.35 2.92 -10.91
N SER A 122 -5.13 1.68 -10.50
CA SER A 122 -3.88 0.99 -10.85
C SER A 122 -3.96 0.43 -12.28
N SER A 123 -3.50 1.20 -13.26
CA SER A 123 -3.25 0.72 -14.63
C SER A 123 -1.92 -0.03 -14.74
N ARG A 124 -1.57 -0.88 -13.76
CA ARG A 124 -0.33 -1.67 -13.79
C ARG A 124 -0.59 -3.02 -14.46
N LEU A 125 -0.35 -3.04 -15.78
CA LEU A 125 0.06 -4.17 -16.64
C LEU A 125 -0.23 -5.59 -16.08
N ARG A 126 -1.39 -6.12 -16.47
CA ARG A 126 -1.71 -7.55 -16.39
C ARG A 126 -0.66 -8.37 -17.15
N SER A 127 0.25 -9.01 -16.42
CA SER A 127 0.82 -10.29 -16.86
C SER A 127 -0.10 -11.38 -16.32
N SER A 128 -0.55 -12.24 -17.23
CA SER A 128 -1.66 -13.18 -17.15
C SER A 128 -1.88 -13.88 -15.81
N SER A 129 -3.10 -13.76 -15.29
CA SER A 129 -3.81 -14.87 -14.66
C SER A 129 -5.29 -14.69 -14.94
N GLU A 130 -5.81 -15.47 -15.88
CA GLU A 130 -7.24 -15.61 -16.16
C GLU A 130 -7.90 -16.29 -14.96
N ASN A 131 -8.48 -15.52 -14.05
CA ASN A 131 -9.60 -15.93 -13.21
C ASN A 131 -10.23 -14.66 -12.63
N GLY A 132 -11.54 -14.49 -12.83
CA GLY A 132 -12.31 -13.30 -12.47
C GLY A 132 -12.34 -13.03 -10.96
N GLY A 133 -11.28 -12.39 -10.45
CA GLY A 133 -11.22 -11.86 -9.09
C GLY A 133 -11.81 -10.46 -9.05
N GLY A 134 -12.81 -10.26 -8.17
CA GLY A 134 -13.23 -8.92 -7.77
C GLY A 134 -12.01 -8.14 -7.25
N GLY A 135 -11.86 -6.92 -7.74
CA GLY A 135 -10.70 -6.09 -7.44
C GLY A 135 -10.58 -5.76 -5.96
N GLN A 136 -9.34 -5.60 -5.49
CA GLN A 136 -9.03 -5.17 -4.14
C GLN A 136 -8.95 -3.64 -4.09
N THR A 137 -9.49 -3.04 -3.04
CA THR A 137 -9.41 -1.60 -2.80
C THR A 137 -8.57 -1.34 -1.56
N LYS A 138 -7.65 -0.39 -1.64
CA LYS A 138 -6.77 0.01 -0.54
C LYS A 138 -7.01 1.46 -0.17
N PHE A 139 -7.04 1.75 1.13
CA PHE A 139 -7.26 3.07 1.70
C PHE A 139 -6.07 3.45 2.59
N VAL A 140 -5.48 4.61 2.35
CA VAL A 140 -4.33 5.13 3.11
C VAL A 140 -4.59 6.60 3.44
N CYS A 141 -4.40 6.99 4.70
CA CYS A 141 -4.47 8.39 5.12
C CYS A 141 -3.06 8.98 5.18
N LYS A 142 -2.78 10.03 4.41
CA LYS A 142 -1.49 10.71 4.37
C LYS A 142 -1.52 12.08 5.05
N PRO A 143 -0.45 12.48 5.75
CA PRO A 143 -0.25 13.84 6.23
C PRO A 143 -0.47 14.87 5.11
N HIS A 144 -1.25 15.91 5.41
CA HIS A 144 -1.52 17.02 4.51
C HIS A 144 -1.98 18.24 5.32
N GLY A 145 -1.66 19.44 4.84
CA GLY A 145 -1.92 20.69 5.55
C GLY A 145 -1.21 20.73 6.91
N ASN A 146 -1.97 20.99 7.97
CA ASN A 146 -1.48 21.09 9.35
C ASN A 146 -1.46 19.74 10.09
N CYS A 147 -1.93 18.65 9.48
CA CYS A 147 -1.89 17.33 10.10
C CYS A 147 -0.50 16.70 9.91
N SER A 148 0.32 16.72 10.97
CA SER A 148 1.66 16.08 10.95
C SER A 148 1.60 14.56 11.04
N THR A 149 0.49 14.00 11.55
CA THR A 149 0.25 12.56 11.64
C THR A 149 -1.18 12.25 11.21
N CYS A 150 -1.34 11.16 10.46
CA CYS A 150 -2.63 10.72 9.94
C CYS A 150 -2.73 9.20 10.14
N THR A 151 -3.79 8.79 10.82
CA THR A 151 -4.15 7.37 10.98
C THR A 151 -5.54 7.15 10.41
N LEU A 152 -5.73 5.99 9.80
CA LEU A 152 -7.01 5.48 9.34
C LEU A 152 -7.77 4.80 10.49
N GLN A 153 -9.06 5.07 10.59
CA GLN A 153 -9.99 4.41 11.49
C GLN A 153 -11.14 3.82 10.68
N GLY A 154 -11.58 2.62 11.06
CA GLY A 154 -12.76 1.97 10.49
C GLY A 154 -13.84 1.82 11.54
N SER A 155 -15.09 1.99 11.13
CA SER A 155 -16.26 1.85 11.99
C SER A 155 -17.34 1.05 11.27
N TYR A 156 -18.09 0.26 12.04
CA TYR A 156 -19.24 -0.51 11.55
C TYR A 156 -20.50 -0.04 12.28
N ASN A 157 -21.54 0.32 11.53
CA ASN A 157 -22.84 0.64 12.10
C ASN A 157 -23.73 -0.61 12.09
N PRO A 158 -24.03 -1.22 13.24
CA PRO A 158 -24.84 -2.44 13.28
C PRO A 158 -26.30 -2.23 12.89
N ASN A 159 -26.80 -0.99 12.93
CA ASN A 159 -28.19 -0.69 12.59
C ASN A 159 -28.39 -0.58 11.06
N THR A 160 -27.42 -0.02 10.35
CA THR A 160 -27.48 0.12 8.88
C THR A 160 -26.71 -0.98 8.14
N GLY A 161 -25.77 -1.63 8.82
CA GLY A 161 -24.84 -2.60 8.23
C GLY A 161 -23.71 -1.95 7.42
N GLU A 162 -23.52 -0.63 7.56
CA GLU A 162 -22.54 0.14 6.80
C GLU A 162 -21.17 0.15 7.48
N ASN A 163 -20.13 0.04 6.66
CA ASN A 163 -18.76 0.26 7.09
C ASN A 163 -18.28 1.63 6.62
N THR A 164 -17.64 2.39 7.51
CA THR A 164 -17.10 3.71 7.19
C THR A 164 -15.63 3.77 7.57
N ILE A 165 -14.80 4.23 6.63
CA ILE A 165 -13.39 4.53 6.82
C ILE A 165 -13.16 6.04 6.89
N THR A 166 -12.43 6.50 7.89
CA THR A 166 -12.10 7.92 8.09
C THR A 166 -10.63 8.12 8.44
N CYS A 167 -10.11 9.29 8.14
CA CYS A 167 -8.80 9.73 8.63
C CYS A 167 -8.97 10.47 9.97
N SER A 168 -7.98 10.36 10.85
CA SER A 168 -8.01 10.94 12.21
C SER A 168 -8.05 12.47 12.25
N CYS A 169 -7.53 13.14 11.23
CA CYS A 169 -7.46 14.60 11.12
C CYS A 169 -8.13 15.05 9.81
N ASN A 170 -8.86 16.16 9.86
CA ASN A 170 -9.71 16.64 8.77
C ASN A 170 -8.93 17.14 7.53
N GLU A 171 -7.70 17.60 7.72
CA GLU A 171 -6.83 18.00 6.60
C GLU A 171 -6.01 16.82 6.04
N CYS A 172 -6.09 15.62 6.63
CA CYS A 172 -5.47 14.41 6.08
C CYS A 172 -6.01 14.14 4.68
N LYS A 173 -5.13 13.64 3.82
CA LYS A 173 -5.48 13.26 2.46
C LYS A 173 -5.71 11.76 2.38
N MET A 174 -6.91 11.32 2.01
CA MET A 174 -7.18 9.91 1.79
C MET A 174 -6.79 9.52 0.36
N GLU A 175 -5.88 8.56 0.22
CA GLU A 175 -5.58 7.93 -1.06
C GLU A 175 -6.28 6.57 -1.13
N ILE A 176 -7.07 6.38 -2.18
CA ILE A 176 -7.81 5.15 -2.47
C ILE A 176 -7.24 4.54 -3.73
N THR A 177 -6.73 3.31 -3.65
CA THR A 177 -6.18 2.57 -4.79
C THR A 177 -7.06 1.38 -5.11
N VAL A 178 -7.52 1.27 -6.36
CA VAL A 178 -8.31 0.12 -6.85
C VAL A 178 -7.46 -0.72 -7.80
N SER A 179 -7.42 -2.03 -7.59
CA SER A 179 -6.67 -3.03 -8.38
C SER A 179 -7.56 -4.13 -8.91
#